data_AF-A0A653TZK4-F1
#
_entry.id   AF-A0A653TZK4-F1
#
_cell.length_a   1.000
_cell.length_b   1.000
_cell.length_c   1.000
_cell.angle_alpha   90.00
_cell.angle_beta   90.00
_cell.angle_gamma   90.00
#
_symmetry.space_group_name_H-M   'P 1'
#
loop_
_entity.id
_entity.type
_entity.pdbx_description
1 polymer ?
#
loop_
_entity_poly.entity_id
_entity_poly.type
_entity_poly.pdbx_seq_one_letter_code
_entity_poly.pdbx_strand_id
1 'polypeptide(L)' 'MEISLYDFKNLPLQNQSEIVLSEGRLMNEQIMSSFRYALYEISSFSVELIYHIAKNKVEGLNIYQNRAAYSN' A
#
# COMPACT_ATOMS: atom_id res chain seq x y z
N MET A 1 7.55 12.04 -3.63
CA MET A 1 6.66 13.04 -2.96
C MET A 1 6.77 12.92 -1.43
N GLU A 2 6.76 14.02 -0.67
CA GLU A 2 6.56 13.95 0.80
C GLU A 2 5.07 14.15 1.10
N ILE A 3 4.36 13.07 1.42
CA ILE A 3 2.95 13.10 1.84
C ILE A 3 2.86 12.65 3.29
N SER A 4 2.12 13.39 4.12
CA SER A 4 1.90 12.97 5.50
C SER A 4 0.89 11.82 5.56
N LEU A 5 0.97 10.98 6.60
CA LEU A 5 0.00 9.92 6.82
C LEU A 5 -1.44 10.45 6.94
N TYR A 6 -1.61 11.63 7.53
CA TYR A 6 -2.91 12.26 7.69
C TYR A 6 -3.50 12.66 6.33
N ASP A 7 -2.72 13.35 5.50
CA ASP A 7 -3.16 13.76 4.16
C ASP A 7 -3.46 12.53 3.30
N PHE A 8 -2.60 11.52 3.35
CA PHE A 8 -2.80 10.26 2.63
C PHE A 8 -4.12 9.58 2.98
N LYS A 9 -4.44 9.46 4.29
CA LYS A 9 -5.69 8.82 4.76
C LYS A 9 -6.95 9.56 4.33
N ASN A 10 -6.85 10.87 4.08
CA ASN A 10 -7.98 11.69 3.65
C ASN A 10 -8.23 11.66 2.14
N LEU A 11 -7.37 10.97 1.37
CA LEU A 11 -7.57 10.81 -0.08
C LEU A 11 -8.58 9.70 -0.39
N PRO A 12 -9.26 9.75 -1.54
CA PRO A 12 -10.02 8.61 -2.06
C PRO A 12 -9.12 7.38 -2.27
N LEU A 13 -9.67 6.17 -2.13
CA LEU A 13 -8.94 4.91 -2.31
C LEU A 13 -8.21 4.83 -3.66
N GLN A 14 -8.82 5.34 -4.73
CA GLN A 14 -8.21 5.38 -6.05
C GLN A 14 -6.91 6.19 -6.03
N ASN A 15 -6.97 7.42 -5.52
CA ASN A 15 -5.81 8.31 -5.40
C ASN A 15 -4.74 7.71 -4.46
N GLN A 16 -5.14 7.10 -3.34
CA GLN A 16 -4.21 6.41 -2.44
C GLN A 16 -3.46 5.29 -3.20
N SER A 17 -4.18 4.49 -3.96
CA SER A 17 -3.60 3.37 -4.74
C SER A 17 -2.66 3.86 -5.84
N GLU A 18 -3.06 4.89 -6.57
CA GLU A 18 -2.25 5.51 -7.63
C GLU A 18 -0.95 6.08 -7.08
N ILE A 19 -1.01 6.80 -5.95
CA ILE A 19 0.17 7.34 -5.28
C ILE A 19 1.10 6.22 -4.82
N VAL A 20 0.58 5.16 -4.19
CA VAL A 20 1.43 4.04 -3.72
C VAL A 20 2.07 3.30 -4.90
N LEU A 21 1.36 3.11 -6.01
CA LEU A 21 1.89 2.46 -7.20
C LEU A 21 2.94 3.29 -7.95
N SER A 22 2.80 4.62 -7.93
CA SER A 22 3.69 5.53 -8.67
C SER A 22 4.91 5.95 -7.86
N GLU A 23 4.72 6.24 -6.57
CA GLU A 23 5.74 6.83 -5.70
C GLU A 23 6.27 5.85 -4.64
N GLY A 24 5.56 4.76 -4.38
CA GLY A 24 5.93 3.79 -3.36
C GLY A 24 7.09 2.90 -3.80
N ARG A 25 7.99 2.61 -2.86
CA ARG A 25 9.03 1.60 -3.04
C ARG A 25 8.46 0.24 -2.65
N LEU A 26 8.36 -0.70 -3.59
CA LEU A 26 7.97 -2.07 -3.29
C LEU A 26 9.00 -2.71 -2.35
N MET A 27 8.54 -3.18 -1.18
CA MET A 27 9.37 -3.81 -0.15
C MET A 27 9.21 -5.32 -0.16
N ASN A 28 7.98 -5.79 -0.26
CA ASN A 28 7.66 -7.21 -0.31
C ASN A 28 6.36 -7.43 -1.06
N GLU A 29 6.16 -8.64 -1.56
CA GLU A 29 4.90 -9.07 -2.14
C GLU A 29 4.63 -10.55 -1.89
N GLN A 30 3.36 -10.89 -1.76
CA GLN A 30 2.90 -12.26 -1.66
C GLN A 30 1.62 -12.45 -2.46
N ILE A 31 1.47 -13.63 -3.05
CA ILE A 31 0.25 -14.05 -3.73
C ILE A 31 -0.39 -15.13 -2.89
N MET A 32 -1.64 -14.90 -2.49
CA MET A 32 -2.45 -15.88 -1.79
C MET A 32 -3.76 -16.08 -2.54
N SER A 33 -3.91 -17.26 -3.16
CA SER A 33 -5.08 -17.59 -3.98
C SER A 33 -5.32 -16.55 -5.08
N SER A 34 -6.45 -15.83 -5.04
CA SER A 34 -6.85 -14.83 -6.04
C SER A 34 -6.38 -13.41 -5.73
N PHE A 35 -5.61 -13.23 -4.66
CA PHE A 35 -5.17 -11.92 -4.17
C PHE A 35 -3.65 -11.80 -4.17
N ARG A 36 -3.16 -10.61 -4.55
CA ARG A 36 -1.78 -10.18 -4.37
C ARG A 36 -1.76 -9.09 -3.30
N TYR A 37 -0.91 -9.29 -2.30
CA TYR A 37 -0.65 -8.36 -1.22
C TYR A 37 0.74 -7.79 -1.48
N ALA A 38 0.83 -6.51 -1.78
CA ALA A 38 2.08 -5.85 -2.12
C ALA A 38 2.34 -4.73 -1.11
N LEU A 39 3.41 -4.87 -0.33
CA LEU A 39 3.84 -3.93 0.70
C LEU A 39 4.78 -2.91 0.09
N TYR A 40 4.41 -1.65 0.18
CA TYR A 40 5.19 -0.51 -0.27
C TYR A 40 5.61 0.35 0.90
N GLU A 41 6.78 0.97 0.79
CA GLU A 41 7.20 2.06 1.65
C GLU A 41 6.96 3.39 0.93
N ILE A 42 6.30 4.34 1.60
CA ILE A 42 6.05 5.68 1.08
C ILE A 42 6.29 6.71 2.18
N SER A 43 7.17 7.68 1.90
CA SER A 43 7.59 8.70 2.86
C SER A 43 8.02 8.07 4.22
N SER A 44 7.21 8.24 5.28
CA SER A 44 7.51 7.75 6.64
C SER A 44 6.65 6.57 7.10
N PHE A 45 5.90 5.93 6.20
CA PHE A 45 4.97 4.85 6.54
C PHE A 45 4.96 3.75 5.46
N SER A 46 4.31 2.63 5.76
CA SER A 46 4.14 1.54 4.81
C SER A 46 2.68 1.35 4.46
N VAL A 47 2.41 0.95 3.22
CA VAL A 47 1.07 0.64 2.73
C VAL A 47 1.09 -0.71 2.06
N GLU A 48 0.23 -1.62 2.50
CA GLU A 48 -0.02 -2.89 1.81
C GLU A 48 -1.24 -2.73 0.91
N LEU A 49 -1.05 -2.90 -0.39
CA LEU A 49 -2.14 -2.90 -1.37
C LEU A 49 -2.64 -4.33 -1.59
N ILE A 50 -3.96 -4.49 -1.56
CA ILE A 50 -4.66 -5.75 -1.78
C ILE A 50 -5.28 -5.73 -3.17
N TYR A 51 -4.68 -6.47 -4.09
CA TYR A 51 -5.12 -6.61 -5.47
C TYR A 51 -5.86 -7.91 -5.67
N HIS A 52 -7.04 -7.86 -6.28
CA HIS A 52 -7.69 -9.04 -6.82
C HIS A 52 -7.17 -9.30 -8.23
N ILE A 53 -6.44 -10.41 -8.41
CA ILE A 53 -5.72 -10.74 -9.64
C ILE A 53 -6.70 -10.98 -10.80
N ALA A 54 -7.70 -11.84 -10.60
CA ALA A 54 -8.66 -12.18 -11.66
C ALA A 54 -9.54 -11.00 -12.12
N LYS A 55 -9.80 -10.02 -11.26
CA LYS A 55 -10.57 -8.82 -11.58
C LYS A 55 -9.71 -7.65 -12.03
N ASN A 56 -8.38 -7.79 -11.92
CA ASN A 56 -7.40 -6.73 -12.16
C ASN A 56 -7.76 -5.41 -11.44
N LYS A 57 -8.07 -5.49 -10.14
CA LYS A 57 -8.60 -4.35 -9.36
C LYS A 57 -7.99 -4.32 -7.95
N VAL A 58 -7.74 -3.12 -7.43
CA VAL A 58 -7.49 -2.91 -6.00
C VAL A 58 -8.80 -3.08 -5.23
N GLU A 59 -8.84 -4.01 -4.28
CA GLU A 59 -9.99 -4.20 -3.39
C GLU A 59 -9.82 -3.47 -2.06
N GLY A 60 -8.58 -3.11 -1.69
CA GLY A 60 -8.32 -2.32 -0.49
C GLY A 60 -6.84 -2.09 -0.23
N LEU A 61 -6.56 -1.46 0.91
CA LEU A 61 -5.22 -1.25 1.41
C LEU A 61 -5.18 -1.25 2.94
N ASN A 62 -4.04 -1.60 3.50
CA ASN A 62 -3.72 -1.46 4.92
C ASN A 62 -2.59 -0.45 5.08
N ILE A 63 -2.64 0.38 6.13
CA ILE A 63 -1.63 1.42 6.36
C ILE A 63 -0.95 1.19 7.72
N TYR A 64 0.37 1.22 7.71
CA TYR A 64 1.21 0.93 8.87
C TYR A 64 2.10 2.14 9.16
N GLN A 65 1.85 2.79 10.29
CA GLN A 65 2.59 3.99 10.71
C GLN A 65 4.00 3.69 11.23
N ASN A 66 4.30 2.42 11.54
CA ASN A 66 5.48 2.05 12.30
C ASN A 66 6.40 1.11 11.49
N ARG A 67 7.60 1.59 11.16
CA ARG A 67 8.67 0.74 10.62
C ARG A 67 9.06 -0.41 11.58
N ALA A 68 8.75 -0.28 12.88
CA ALA A 68 9.07 -1.29 13.89
C ALA A 68 8.10 -2.50 13.94
N ALA A 69 6.94 -2.44 13.28
CA ALA A 69 6.01 -3.58 13.25
C ALA A 69 6.47 -4.71 12.32
N TYR A 70 7.47 -4.44 11.46
CA TYR A 70 8.07 -5.40 10.53
C TYR A 70 9.52 -5.76 10.89
N SER A 71 10.03 -5.24 12.01
CA SER A 71 11.28 -5.70 12.61
C SER A 71 11.00 -6.87 13.56
N ASN A 72 10.70 -8.03 12.97
CA ASN A 72 11.03 -9.37 13.47
C ASN A 72 10.57 -10.43 12.48
#